data_AF-A0A2N1R298-F1
#
_entry.id   AF-A0A2N1R298-F1
#
_cell.length_a   1.000
_cell.length_b   1.000
_cell.length_c   1.000
_cell.angle_alpha   90.00
_cell.angle_beta   90.00
_cell.angle_gamma   90.00
#
_symmetry.space_group_name_H-M   'P 1'
#
loop_
_entity.id
_entity.type
_entity.pdbx_description
1 polymer ?
#
loop_
_entity_poly.entity_id
_entity_poly.type
_entity_poly.pdbx_seq_one_letter_code
_entity_poly.pdbx_strand_id
1 'polypeptide(L)'
;MKKYELVFIDLDETLMDFRRAERQALERSLTRFGLAFSERTAIEYEEINGGVWRRLEKGELDQETLKVERFRLLFGRLGVKTDPRDTEAFGN
;
A
#
# COMPACT_ATOMS: atom_id res chain seq x y z
N MET A 1 -22.56 -2.30 35.50
CA MET A 1 -21.80 -2.26 34.23
C MET A 1 -22.46 -1.28 33.30
N LYS A 2 -21.71 -0.41 32.61
CA LYS A 2 -22.28 0.43 31.56
C LYS A 2 -22.44 -0.41 30.28
N LYS A 3 -23.60 -0.33 29.64
CA LYS A 3 -23.82 -0.87 28.29
C LYS A 3 -23.55 0.23 27.28
N TYR A 4 -22.83 -0.11 26.21
CA TYR A 4 -22.66 0.75 25.05
C TYR A 4 -23.67 0.30 23.99
N GLU A 5 -24.39 1.25 23.42
CA GLU A 5 -25.35 1.00 22.33
C GLU A 5 -24.68 0.95 20.95
N LEU A 6 -23.53 1.61 20.81
CA LEU A 6 -22.76 1.70 19.58
C LEU A 6 -21.27 1.71 19.88
N VAL A 7 -20.50 0.95 19.09
CA VAL A 7 -19.04 0.93 19.14
C VAL A 7 -18.52 1.11 17.71
N PHE A 8 -17.68 2.11 17.52
CA PHE A 8 -16.87 2.26 16.31
C PHE A 8 -15.51 1.62 16.58
N ILE A 9 -15.14 0.67 15.74
CA ILE A 9 -13.86 -0.02 15.82
C ILE A 9 -13.16 0.22 14.49
N ASP A 10 -11.92 0.67 14.58
CA ASP A 10 -11.06 0.77 13.41
C ASP A 10 -10.71 -0.63 12.88
N LEU A 11 -10.41 -0.74 11.59
CA LEU A 11 -10.15 -2.05 10.97
C LEU A 11 -8.66 -2.38 11.03
N ASP A 12 -7.86 -1.53 10.39
CA ASP A 12 -6.43 -1.74 10.20
C ASP A 12 -5.67 -1.48 11.50
N GLU A 13 -4.72 -2.35 11.82
CA GLU A 13 -3.94 -2.34 13.07
C GLU A 13 -4.77 -2.46 14.38
N THR A 14 -6.10 -2.63 14.27
CA THR A 14 -7.01 -2.85 15.41
C THR A 14 -7.63 -4.25 15.35
N LEU A 15 -8.23 -4.63 14.23
CA LEU A 15 -8.76 -5.99 14.00
C LEU A 15 -7.90 -6.79 13.02
N MET A 16 -7.21 -6.10 12.10
CA MET A 16 -6.39 -6.71 11.06
C MET A 16 -4.91 -6.33 11.19
N ASP A 17 -4.02 -7.30 10.95
CA ASP A 17 -2.59 -7.04 10.81
C ASP A 17 -2.29 -6.56 9.39
N PHE A 18 -2.63 -5.29 9.14
CA PHE A 18 -2.45 -4.65 7.84
C PHE A 18 -0.99 -4.65 7.40
N ARG A 19 -0.04 -4.39 8.32
CA ARG A 19 1.40 -4.38 8.02
C ARG A 19 1.86 -5.72 7.46
N ARG A 20 1.46 -6.83 8.08
CA ARG A 20 1.81 -8.17 7.59
C ARG A 20 1.19 -8.44 6.23
N ALA A 21 -0.10 -8.11 6.05
CA ALA A 21 -0.79 -8.30 4.78
C ALA A 21 -0.16 -7.47 3.65
N GLU A 22 0.17 -6.22 3.91
CA GLU A 22 0.80 -5.29 2.98
C GLU A 22 2.18 -5.78 2.54
N ARG A 23 3.04 -6.21 3.49
CA ARG A 23 4.37 -6.75 3.16
C ARG A 23 4.27 -7.96 2.24
N GLN A 24 3.35 -8.88 2.52
CA GLN A 24 3.13 -10.06 1.66
C GLN A 24 2.58 -9.67 0.28
N ALA A 25 1.65 -8.72 0.22
CA ALA A 25 1.11 -8.24 -1.05
C ALA A 25 2.18 -7.55 -1.91
N LEU A 26 3.02 -6.74 -1.28
CA LEU A 26 4.16 -6.08 -1.92
C LEU A 26 5.16 -7.10 -2.46
N GLU A 27 5.57 -8.08 -1.64
CA GLU A 27 6.49 -9.14 -2.05
C GLU A 27 5.96 -9.92 -3.26
N ARG A 28 4.68 -10.32 -3.23
CA ARG A 28 4.03 -11.01 -4.35
C ARG A 28 4.01 -10.16 -5.61
N SER A 29 3.67 -8.88 -5.47
CA SER A 29 3.62 -7.93 -6.59
C SER A 29 5.00 -7.78 -7.22
N LEU A 30 6.04 -7.52 -6.44
CA LEU A 30 7.41 -7.37 -6.94
C LEU A 30 7.92 -8.65 -7.62
N THR A 31 7.68 -9.81 -6.99
CA THR A 31 8.08 -11.11 -7.54
C THR A 31 7.45 -11.34 -8.92
N ARG A 32 6.19 -10.94 -9.13
CA ARG A 32 5.51 -11.03 -10.43
C ARG A 32 6.21 -10.23 -11.52
N PHE A 33 6.83 -9.10 -11.17
CA PHE A 33 7.64 -8.26 -12.08
C PHE A 33 9.10 -8.69 -12.17
N GLY A 34 9.49 -9.81 -11.55
CA GLY A 34 10.88 -10.25 -11.50
C GLY A 34 11.77 -9.38 -10.61
N LEU A 35 11.17 -8.60 -9.70
CA LEU A 35 11.88 -7.74 -8.76
C LEU A 35 12.06 -8.45 -7.43
N ALA A 36 13.26 -8.35 -6.85
CA ALA A 36 13.54 -8.91 -5.54
C ALA A 36 12.88 -8.06 -4.45
N PHE A 37 12.14 -8.71 -3.55
CA PHE A 37 11.73 -8.09 -2.30
C PHE A 37 12.90 -8.06 -1.31
N SER A 38 13.03 -6.96 -0.58
CA SER A 38 14.05 -6.79 0.46
C SER A 38 13.51 -5.90 1.58
N GLU A 39 14.13 -5.93 2.76
CA GLU A 39 13.80 -4.99 3.85
C GLU A 39 13.90 -3.53 3.41
N ARG A 40 14.90 -3.21 2.59
CA ARG A 40 15.03 -1.86 2.02
C ARG A 40 13.81 -1.49 1.17
N THR A 41 13.33 -2.42 0.34
CA THR A 41 12.15 -2.19 -0.50
C THR A 41 10.88 -2.01 0.35
N ALA A 42 10.76 -2.76 1.45
CA ALA A 42 9.65 -2.60 2.39
C ALA A 42 9.64 -1.21 3.05
N ILE A 43 10.81 -0.73 3.52
CA ILE A 43 10.97 0.60 4.11
C ILE A 43 10.64 1.69 3.07
N GLU A 44 11.19 1.59 1.86
CA GLU A 44 10.93 2.56 0.79
C GLU A 44 9.43 2.60 0.42
N TYR A 45 8.77 1.44 0.38
CA TYR A 45 7.34 1.37 0.10
C TYR A 45 6.48 1.93 1.24
N GLU A 46 6.81 1.66 2.51
CA GLU A 46 6.07 2.19 3.67
C GLU A 46 6.05 3.73 3.66
N GLU A 47 7.21 4.35 3.41
CA GLU A 47 7.31 5.81 3.27
C GLU A 47 6.45 6.35 2.13
N ILE A 48 6.50 5.69 0.97
CA ILE A 48 5.75 6.09 -0.23
C ILE A 48 4.24 5.93 0.01
N ASN A 49 3.81 4.77 0.49
CA ASN A 49 2.40 4.46 0.73
C ASN A 49 1.79 5.44 1.74
N GLY A 50 2.46 5.69 2.86
CA GLY A 50 2.01 6.71 3.83
C GLY A 50 1.98 8.12 3.22
N GLY A 51 2.91 8.46 2.33
CA GLY A 51 2.89 9.72 1.59
C GLY A 51 1.70 9.85 0.65
N VAL A 52 1.36 8.82 -0.11
CA VAL A 52 0.24 8.82 -1.05
C VAL A 52 -1.11 8.83 -0.31
N TRP A 53 -1.24 8.12 0.81
CA TRP A 53 -2.42 8.19 1.67
C TRP A 53 -2.68 9.61 2.19
N ARG A 54 -1.65 10.31 2.69
CA ARG A 54 -1.79 11.72 3.11
C ARG A 54 -2.24 12.65 1.99
N ARG A 55 -1.88 12.35 0.73
CA ARG A 55 -2.35 13.11 -0.44
C ARG A 55 -3.82 12.83 -0.73
N LEU A 56 -4.26 11.57 -0.62
CA LEU A 56 -5.68 11.19 -0.71
C LEU A 56 -6.51 11.90 0.38
N GLU A 57 -6.06 11.89 1.63
CA GLU A 57 -6.74 12.54 2.76
C GLU A 57 -6.93 14.05 2.57
N LYS A 58 -6.01 14.69 1.83
CA LYS A 58 -6.09 16.11 1.46
C LYS A 58 -6.92 16.38 0.21
N GLY A 59 -7.42 15.34 -0.47
CA GLY A 59 -8.14 15.45 -1.74
C GLY A 59 -7.25 15.79 -2.94
N GLU A 60 -5.94 15.58 -2.84
CA GLU A 60 -4.99 15.87 -3.93
C GLU A 60 -4.96 14.79 -5.03
N LEU A 61 -5.51 13.61 -4.74
CA LEU A 61 -5.69 12.49 -5.66
C LEU A 61 -6.89 11.64 -5.23
N ASP A 62 -7.39 10.78 -6.11
CA ASP A 62 -8.47 9.82 -5.81
C ASP A 62 -7.93 8.40 -5.52
N GLN A 63 -8.83 7.50 -5.11
CA GLN A 63 -8.46 6.13 -4.74
C GLN A 63 -7.88 5.33 -5.91
N GLU A 64 -8.37 5.54 -7.14
CA GLU A 64 -7.85 4.88 -8.33
C GLU A 64 -6.41 5.35 -8.62
N THR A 65 -6.16 6.64 -8.50
CA THR A 65 -4.82 7.23 -8.65
C THR A 65 -3.88 6.73 -7.55
N LEU A 66 -4.34 6.59 -6.30
CA LEU A 66 -3.53 6.08 -5.18
C LEU A 66 -2.94 4.70 -5.50
N LYS A 67 -3.76 3.80 -6.05
CA LYS A 67 -3.37 2.41 -6.35
C LYS A 67 -2.16 2.37 -7.28
N VAL A 68 -2.15 3.19 -8.32
CA VAL A 68 -1.07 3.24 -9.32
C VAL A 68 0.12 4.07 -8.84
N GLU A 69 -0.15 5.22 -8.20
CA GLU A 69 0.87 6.21 -7.86
C GLU A 69 1.93 5.65 -6.90
N ARG A 70 1.52 4.84 -5.91
CA ARG A 70 2.46 4.24 -4.96
C ARG A 70 3.46 3.29 -5.63
N PHE A 71 3.02 2.52 -6.63
CA PHE A 71 3.93 1.65 -7.39
C PHE A 71 4.76 2.42 -8.40
N ARG A 72 4.19 3.44 -9.04
CA ARG A 72 4.95 4.35 -9.92
C ARG A 72 6.12 5.00 -9.18
N LEU A 73 5.88 5.50 -7.97
CA LEU A 73 6.91 6.10 -7.13
C LEU A 73 7.94 5.07 -6.67
N LEU A 74 7.50 3.88 -6.27
CA LEU A 74 8.40 2.79 -5.86
C LEU A 74 9.33 2.38 -7.01
N PHE A 75 8.79 2.11 -8.19
CA PHE A 75 9.59 1.72 -9.36
C PHE A 75 10.57 2.82 -9.77
N GLY A 76 10.17 4.09 -9.64
CA GLY A 76 11.06 5.23 -9.80
C GLY A 76 12.25 5.21 -8.84
N ARG A 77 12.04 4.87 -7.56
CA ARG A 77 13.13 4.74 -6.58
C ARG A 77 14.03 3.52 -6.84
N LEU A 78 13.45 2.41 -7.28
CA LEU A 78 14.18 1.19 -7.60
C LEU A 78 14.91 1.24 -8.96
N GLY A 79 14.71 2.29 -9.76
CA GLY A 79 15.30 2.43 -11.09
C GLY A 79 14.72 1.47 -12.13
N VAL A 80 13.50 0.98 -11.90
CA VAL A 80 12.82 -0.01 -12.75
C VAL A 80 11.97 0.70 -13.81
N LYS A 81 12.11 0.31 -15.08
CA LYS A 81 11.27 0.78 -16.19
C LYS A 81 10.17 -0.25 -16.47
N THR A 82 9.09 -0.20 -15.68
CA THR A 82 7.90 -1.05 -15.83
C THR A 82 6.64 -0.19 -15.73
N ASP A 83 5.56 -0.58 -16.42
CA ASP A 83 4.28 0.12 -16.31
C ASP A 83 3.66 -0.15 -14.92
N PRO A 84 3.42 0.89 -14.09
CA PRO A 84 2.80 0.72 -12.78
C PRO A 84 1.37 0.18 -12.85
N ARG A 85 0.65 0.30 -13.97
CA ARG A 85 -0.72 -0.22 -14.11
C ARG A 85 -0.80 -1.74 -14.14
N ASP A 86 0.28 -2.41 -14.51
CA ASP A 86 0.32 -3.88 -14.47
C ASP A 86 0.22 -4.42 -13.03
N THR A 87 0.40 -3.57 -12.02
CA THR A 87 0.25 -3.93 -10.59
C THR A 87 -1.22 -3.95 -10.13
N GLU A 88 -2.18 -3.50 -10.94
CA GLU A 88 -3.60 -3.38 -10.55
C GLU A 88 -4.36 -4.71 -10.41
N ALA A 89 -3.77 -5.83 -10.83
CA ALA A 89 -4.46 -7.13 -10.82
C ALA A 89 -4.65 -7.77 -9.42
N PHE A 90 -4.18 -7.14 -8.34
CA PHE A 90 -3.99 -7.83 -7.04
C PHE A 90 -4.85 -7.29 -5.88
N GLY A 91 -5.87 -6.47 -6.19
CA GLY A 91 -6.77 -5.86 -5.20
C GLY A 91 -8.15 -6.51 -5.02
N ASN A 92 -8.35 -7.76 -5.45
CA ASN A 92 -9.57 -8.54 -5.22
C ASN A 92 -9.35 -9.68 -4.23
#